data_AF-A0A925MWJ2-F1
#
_entry.id   AF-A0A925MWJ2-F1
#
_cell.length_a   1.000
_cell.length_b   1.000
_cell.length_c   1.000
_cell.angle_alpha   90.00
_cell.angle_beta   90.00
_cell.angle_gamma   90.00
#
_symmetry.space_group_name_H-M   'P 1'
#
loop_
_entity.id
_entity.type
_entity.pdbx_description
1 polymer ?
#
loop_
_entity_poly.entity_id
_entity_poly.type
_entity_poly.pdbx_seq_one_letter_code
_entity_poly.pdbx_strand_id
1 'polypeptide(L)'
;NTHDEALADAAIERGLAYAEAGASGFFVPGLADEDGLERICEASPLPVNAMMFDGMPSHARLAELGVARVSHGPGPWRQAMAALTEAARKVYGG
;
A
#
# COMPACT_ATOMS: atom_id res chain seq x y z
N ASN A 1 -5.02 11.74 13.77
CA ASN A 1 -4.32 10.82 12.85
C ASN A 1 -5.08 9.50 12.90
N THR A 2 -5.51 8.92 11.79
CA THR A 2 -6.34 7.68 11.76
C THR A 2 -5.54 6.39 11.83
N HIS A 3 -4.21 6.49 11.92
CA HIS A 3 -3.26 5.40 12.12
C HIS A 3 -2.49 5.69 13.40
N ASP A 4 -3.00 5.21 14.53
CA ASP A 4 -2.31 5.31 15.82
C ASP A 4 -1.52 4.03 16.12
N GLU A 5 -0.72 4.07 17.18
CA GLU A 5 0.14 2.95 17.59
C GLU A 5 -0.64 1.65 17.83
N ALA A 6 -1.87 1.75 18.35
CA ALA A 6 -2.71 0.60 18.66
C ALA A 6 -3.17 -0.14 17.39
N LEU A 7 -3.45 0.60 16.31
CA LEU A 7 -3.75 -0.02 15.01
C LEU A 7 -2.52 -0.70 14.40
N ALA A 8 -1.33 -0.12 14.56
CA ALA A 8 -0.08 -0.75 14.13
C ALA A 8 0.19 -2.04 14.93
N ASP A 9 -0.03 -2.04 16.24
CA ASP A 9 0.09 -3.24 17.10
C ASP A 9 -0.82 -4.36 16.63
N ALA A 10 -2.10 -4.04 16.40
CA ALA A 10 -3.08 -5.01 15.92
C ALA A 10 -2.72 -5.55 14.52
N ALA A 11 -2.10 -4.73 13.65
CA ALA A 11 -1.62 -5.19 12.35
C ALA A 11 -0.43 -6.15 12.49
N ILE A 12 0.51 -5.86 13.40
CA ILE A 12 1.67 -6.72 13.67
C ILE A 12 1.22 -8.06 14.26
N GLU A 13 0.31 -8.05 15.24
CA GLU A 13 -0.25 -9.27 15.84
C GLU A 13 -0.88 -10.18 14.76
N ARG A 14 -1.64 -9.58 13.84
CA ARG A 14 -2.21 -10.30 12.68
C ARG A 14 -1.13 -10.83 11.76
N GLY A 15 -0.11 -10.03 11.45
CA GLY A 15 1.02 -10.44 10.61
C GLY A 15 1.73 -11.68 11.17
N LEU A 16 1.97 -11.72 12.48
CA LEU A 16 2.54 -12.87 13.18
C LEU A 16 1.63 -14.10 13.07
N ALA A 17 0.35 -13.96 13.39
CA ALA A 17 -0.61 -15.07 13.31
C ALA A 17 -0.78 -15.60 11.86
N TYR A 18 -0.72 -14.71 10.86
CA TYR A 18 -0.79 -15.10 9.45
C TYR A 18 0.47 -15.85 9.01
N ALA A 19 1.63 -15.48 9.54
CA ALA A 19 2.87 -16.20 9.30
C ALA A 19 2.83 -17.61 9.89
N GLU A 20 2.35 -17.75 11.13
CA GLU A 20 2.14 -19.06 11.77
C GLU A 20 1.16 -19.94 10.97
N ALA A 21 0.15 -19.32 10.34
CA ALA A 21 -0.78 -19.99 9.44
C ALA A 21 -0.20 -20.34 8.05
N GLY A 22 1.04 -19.95 7.76
CA GLY A 22 1.75 -20.28 6.51
C GLY A 22 1.59 -19.25 5.39
N ALA A 23 1.21 -18.01 5.70
CA ALA A 23 1.23 -16.94 4.70
C ALA A 23 2.66 -16.67 4.18
N SER A 24 2.75 -16.18 2.94
CA SER A 24 4.03 -15.88 2.27
C SER A 24 4.31 -14.37 2.12
N GLY A 25 3.40 -13.53 2.60
CA GLY A 25 3.50 -12.08 2.51
C GLY A 25 2.40 -11.41 3.32
N PHE A 26 2.63 -10.16 3.70
CA PHE A 26 1.69 -9.38 4.50
C PHE A 26 1.33 -8.08 3.77
N PHE A 27 0.04 -7.85 3.55
CA PHE A 27 -0.43 -6.67 2.82
C PHE A 27 -1.17 -5.72 3.75
N VAL A 28 -0.66 -4.49 3.87
CA VAL A 28 -1.22 -3.42 4.71
C VAL A 28 -1.70 -2.25 3.84
N PRO A 29 -2.85 -2.37 3.16
CA PRO A 29 -3.34 -1.33 2.25
C PRO A 29 -3.76 -0.07 3.01
N GLY A 30 -3.45 1.10 2.43
CA GLY A 30 -3.92 2.40 2.93
C GLY A 30 -3.00 3.07 3.97
N LEU A 31 -1.88 2.44 4.34
CA LEU A 31 -0.90 3.02 5.25
C LEU A 31 0.18 3.78 4.46
N ALA A 32 0.17 5.12 4.57
CA ALA A 32 1.18 6.01 3.99
C ALA A 32 2.14 6.61 5.02
N ASP A 33 1.84 6.44 6.31
CA ASP A 33 2.67 6.91 7.42
C ASP A 33 4.00 6.12 7.46
N GLU A 34 5.12 6.84 7.38
CA GLU A 34 6.45 6.21 7.29
C GLU A 34 6.82 5.46 8.57
N ASP A 35 6.55 6.05 9.74
CA ASP A 35 6.85 5.44 11.05
C ASP A 35 6.05 4.14 11.23
N GLY A 36 4.76 4.15 10.85
CA GLY A 36 3.93 2.95 10.84
C GLY A 36 4.42 1.88 9.86
N LEU A 37 4.86 2.27 8.65
CA LEU A 37 5.39 1.33 7.66
C LEU A 37 6.70 0.68 8.13
N GLU A 38 7.65 1.47 8.61
CA GLU A 38 8.93 0.98 9.13
C GLU A 38 8.70 0.00 10.27
N ARG A 39 7.90 0.40 11.26
CA ARG A 39 7.57 -0.45 12.42
C ARG A 39 6.95 -1.78 12.03
N ILE A 40 6.02 -1.77 11.06
CA ILE A 40 5.40 -3.01 10.57
C ILE A 40 6.42 -3.86 9.82
N CYS A 41 7.26 -3.26 8.98
CA CYS A 41 8.28 -4.00 8.22
C CYS A 41 9.33 -4.62 9.16
N GLU A 42 9.75 -3.91 10.19
CA GLU A 42 10.68 -4.42 11.20
C GLU A 42 10.11 -5.58 12.01
N ALA A 43 8.82 -5.50 12.38
CA ALA A 43 8.17 -6.50 13.22
C ALA A 43 7.60 -7.70 12.44
N SER A 44 7.32 -7.55 11.14
CA SER A 44 6.69 -8.60 10.36
C SER A 44 7.68 -9.71 10.00
N PRO A 45 7.36 -10.99 10.26
CA PRO A 45 8.15 -12.12 9.76
C PRO A 45 7.90 -12.38 8.25
N LEU A 46 7.01 -11.63 7.60
CA LEU A 46 6.60 -11.80 6.22
C LEU A 46 7.03 -10.61 5.35
N PRO A 47 7.34 -10.82 4.06
CA PRO A 47 7.55 -9.73 3.13
C PRO A 47 6.34 -8.79 3.06
N VAL A 48 6.53 -7.52 3.42
CA VAL A 48 5.46 -6.52 3.45
C VAL A 48 5.18 -5.98 2.05
N ASN A 49 3.91 -5.96 1.66
CA ASN A 49 3.38 -5.31 0.47
C ASN A 49 2.74 -3.96 0.84
N ALA A 50 3.13 -2.89 0.16
CA ALA A 50 2.47 -1.58 0.23
C ALA A 50 1.62 -1.34 -1.04
N MET A 51 0.59 -0.51 -0.93
CA MET A 51 -0.21 -0.08 -2.08
C MET A 51 0.04 1.39 -2.38
N MET A 52 0.41 1.71 -3.62
CA MET A 52 0.57 3.08 -4.08
C MET A 52 -0.78 3.80 -4.20
N PHE A 53 -0.83 5.02 -3.68
CA PHE A 53 -1.89 6.00 -3.85
C PHE A 53 -1.32 7.40 -3.56
N ASP A 54 -2.11 8.44 -3.80
CA ASP A 54 -1.67 9.82 -3.57
C ASP A 54 -1.27 10.04 -2.11
N GLY A 55 -0.04 10.52 -1.89
CA GLY A 55 0.53 10.74 -0.56
C GLY A 55 1.49 9.64 -0.08
N MET A 56 1.67 8.55 -0.84
CA MET A 56 2.68 7.53 -0.53
C MET A 56 4.12 8.04 -0.71
N PRO A 57 5.08 7.56 0.11
CA PRO A 57 6.50 7.76 -0.14
C PRO A 57 6.95 7.23 -1.52
N SER A 58 8.10 7.70 -1.98
CA SER A 58 8.70 7.20 -3.24
C SER A 58 9.04 5.71 -3.14
N HIS A 59 9.11 4.99 -4.27
CA HIS A 59 9.54 3.59 -4.28
C HIS A 59 10.90 3.36 -3.62
N ALA A 60 11.85 4.29 -3.79
CA ALA A 60 13.15 4.22 -3.13
C ALA A 60 13.00 4.33 -1.61
N ARG A 61 12.19 5.29 -1.15
CA ARG A 61 11.92 5.45 0.29
C ARG A 61 11.19 4.25 0.88
N LEU A 62 10.22 3.68 0.18
CA LEU A 62 9.54 2.46 0.62
C LEU A 62 10.50 1.28 0.76
N ALA A 63 11.46 1.14 -0.16
CA ALA A 63 12.49 0.11 -0.05
C ALA A 63 13.42 0.33 1.16
N GLU A 64 13.78 1.58 1.46
CA GLU A 64 14.54 1.93 2.68
C GLU A 64 13.78 1.59 3.96
N LEU A 65 12.46 1.79 3.98
CA LEU A 65 11.56 1.45 5.10
C LEU A 65 11.32 -0.07 5.24
N GLY A 66 11.90 -0.91 4.37
CA GLY A 66 11.79 -2.37 4.44
C GLY A 66 10.62 -2.97 3.65
N VAL A 67 9.89 -2.19 2.85
CA VAL A 67 8.82 -2.72 1.99
C VAL A 67 9.41 -3.64 0.92
N ALA A 68 8.91 -4.88 0.85
CA ALA A 68 9.40 -5.89 -0.07
C ALA A 68 8.63 -5.93 -1.40
N ARG A 69 7.39 -5.42 -1.43
CA ARG A 69 6.54 -5.41 -2.61
C ARG A 69 5.70 -4.14 -2.69
N VAL A 70 5.53 -3.63 -3.91
CA VAL A 70 4.65 -2.49 -4.18
C VAL A 70 3.56 -2.90 -5.16
N SER A 71 2.31 -2.61 -4.81
CA SER A 71 1.11 -2.81 -5.62
C SER A 71 0.44 -1.46 -5.92
N HIS A 72 -0.45 -1.39 -6.92
CA HIS A 72 -1.03 -0.12 -7.38
C HIS A 72 -2.57 -0.09 -7.34
N GLY A 73 -3.20 -1.13 -6.78
CA GLY A 73 -4.65 -1.25 -6.69
C GLY A 73 -5.36 -0.91 -8.01
N PRO A 74 -6.45 -0.10 -7.98
CA PRO A 74 -7.14 0.33 -9.19
C PRO A 74 -6.49 1.54 -9.89
N GLY A 75 -5.36 2.06 -9.38
CA GLY A 75 -4.75 3.32 -9.84
C GLY A 75 -4.51 3.38 -11.35
N PRO A 76 -3.77 2.42 -11.94
CA PRO A 76 -3.50 2.40 -13.37
C PRO A 76 -4.77 2.33 -14.23
N TRP A 77 -5.76 1.54 -13.79
CA TRP A 77 -7.04 1.45 -14.49
C TRP A 77 -7.82 2.77 -14.45
N ARG A 78 -7.88 3.44 -13.28
CA ARG A 78 -8.54 4.74 -13.13
C ARG A 78 -7.88 5.80 -14.01
N GLN A 79 -6.55 5.81 -14.08
CA GLN A 79 -5.80 6.72 -14.96
C GLN A 79 -6.14 6.48 -16.44
N ALA A 80 -6.14 5.22 -16.87
CA ALA A 80 -6.50 4.86 -18.24
C ALA A 80 -7.94 5.28 -18.59
N MET A 81 -8.90 5.03 -17.69
CA MET A 81 -10.29 5.40 -17.92
C MET A 81 -10.52 6.91 -17.89
N ALA A 82 -9.78 7.66 -17.08
CA ALA A 82 -9.83 9.12 -17.09
C ALA A 82 -9.32 9.68 -18.44
N ALA A 83 -8.20 9.17 -18.94
CA ALA A 83 -7.65 9.56 -20.23
C ALA A 83 -8.61 9.22 -21.39
N LEU A 84 -9.21 8.03 -21.37
CA LEU A 84 -10.22 7.63 -22.35
C LEU A 84 -11.45 8.54 -22.30
N THR A 85 -11.93 8.85 -21.10
CA THR A 85 -13.10 9.73 -20.90
C THR A 85 -12.83 11.12 -21.48
N GLU A 86 -11.65 11.67 -21.23
CA GLU A 86 -11.24 12.98 -21.76
C GLU A 86 -11.14 12.96 -23.29
N ALA A 87 -10.54 11.93 -23.88
CA ALA A 87 -10.47 11.77 -25.32
C ALA A 87 -11.88 11.65 -25.96
N ALA A 88 -12.76 10.86 -25.37
CA ALA A 88 -14.13 10.70 -25.84
C ALA A 88 -14.92 12.02 -25.78
N ARG A 89 -14.76 12.82 -24.71
CA ARG A 89 -15.39 14.15 -24.60
C ARG A 89 -14.94 15.09 -25.71
N LYS A 90 -13.68 15.06 -26.13
CA LYS A 90 -13.19 15.91 -27.24
C LYS A 90 -13.81 15.55 -28.59
N VAL A 91 -14.13 14.27 -28.82
CA VAL A 91 -14.68 13.79 -30.09
C VAL A 91 -16.21 13.89 -30.11
N TYR A 92 -16.87 13.58 -28.99
CA TYR A 92 -18.32 13.37 -28.92
C TYR A 92 -19.07 14.38 -28.03
N GLY A 93 -18.37 15.34 -27.41
CA GLY A 93 -18.93 16.23 -26.39
C GLY A 93 -19.80 17.37 -26.90
N GLY A 94 -19.75 17.69 -28.20
CA GLY A 94 -20.41 18.88 -28.78
C GLY A 94 -19.60 20.15 -28.61
#